data_AF-B0MZK5-F1
#
_entry.id   AF-B0MZK5-F1
#
_cell.length_a   1.000
_cell.length_b   1.000
_cell.length_c   1.000
_cell.angle_alpha   90.00
_cell.angle_beta   90.00
_cell.angle_gamma   90.00
#
_symmetry.space_group_name_H-M   'P 1'
#
loop_
_entity.id
_entity.type
_entity.pdbx_description
1 polymer ?
#
loop_
_entity_poly.entity_id
_entity_poly.type
_entity_poly.pdbx_seq_one_letter_code
_entity_poly.pdbx_strand_id
1 'polypeptide(L)'
;MYKLIAFNEVAENFSAHFALGISPYFDRCKSHETGMLYFITHKFVRYLCLNCGYERTEPLENFVCRRYSPQAWKFLKKLMQ
;
A
#
# COMPACT_ATOMS: atom_id res chain seq x y z
N MET A 1 5.99 -1.11 -9.20
CA MET A 1 5.06 -0.42 -10.12
C MET A 1 4.25 -1.41 -10.97
N TYR A 2 2.94 -1.20 -11.08
CA TYR A 2 2.00 -2.07 -11.81
C TYR A 2 1.31 -1.30 -12.93
N LYS A 3 0.90 -1.97 -14.01
CA LYS A 3 0.04 -1.33 -15.04
C LYS A 3 -1.35 -1.09 -14.49
N LEU A 4 -2.03 -0.04 -14.96
CA LEU A 4 -3.40 0.31 -14.55
C LEU A 4 -4.38 -0.86 -14.76
N ILE A 5 -4.21 -1.64 -15.84
CA ILE A 5 -5.02 -2.84 -16.13
C ILE A 5 -4.94 -3.92 -15.04
N ALA A 6 -3.90 -3.92 -14.21
CA ALA A 6 -3.72 -4.88 -13.11
C ALA A 6 -4.42 -4.42 -11.81
N PHE A 7 -5.24 -3.36 -11.85
CA PHE A 7 -5.85 -2.79 -10.64
C PHE A 7 -6.62 -3.83 -9.80
N ASN A 8 -7.43 -4.68 -10.44
CA ASN A 8 -8.25 -5.65 -9.72
C ASN A 8 -7.40 -6.66 -8.94
N GLU A 9 -6.40 -7.27 -9.60
CA GLU A 9 -5.47 -8.21 -8.96
C GLU A 9 -4.69 -7.54 -7.82
N VAL A 10 -4.23 -6.30 -8.04
CA VAL A 10 -3.53 -5.53 -7.02
C VAL A 10 -4.44 -5.18 -5.84
N ALA A 11 -5.70 -4.86 -6.08
CA ALA A 11 -6.69 -4.55 -5.06
C ALA A 11 -7.07 -5.79 -4.22
N GLU A 12 -7.24 -6.95 -4.86
CA GLU A 12 -7.49 -8.22 -4.18
C GLU A 12 -6.30 -8.61 -3.29
N ASN A 13 -5.07 -8.56 -3.81
CA ASN A 13 -3.86 -8.85 -3.05
C ASN A 13 -3.67 -7.89 -1.86
N PHE A 14 -3.94 -6.59 -2.07
CA PHE A 14 -3.88 -5.63 -0.97
C PHE A 14 -4.92 -5.92 0.10
N SER A 15 -6.15 -6.26 -0.31
CA SER A 15 -7.23 -6.63 0.62
C SER A 15 -6.88 -7.89 1.40
N ALA A 16 -6.27 -8.89 0.76
CA ALA A 16 -5.81 -10.12 1.42
C ALA A 16 -4.72 -9.87 2.46
N HIS A 17 -3.79 -8.94 2.19
CA HIS A 17 -2.69 -8.64 3.11
C HIS A 17 -3.09 -7.71 4.27
N PHE A 18 -3.93 -6.72 4.00
CA PHE A 18 -4.20 -5.63 4.95
C PHE A 18 -5.62 -5.61 5.50
N ALA A 19 -6.53 -6.43 4.96
CA ALA A 19 -7.97 -6.37 5.22
C ALA A 19 -8.57 -4.97 4.95
N LEU A 20 -8.07 -4.30 3.91
CA LEU A 20 -8.41 -2.92 3.55
C LEU A 20 -8.55 -2.77 2.04
N GLY A 21 -9.37 -1.83 1.59
CA GLY A 21 -9.39 -1.42 0.19
C GLY A 21 -8.19 -0.54 -0.15
N ILE A 22 -7.56 -0.77 -1.31
CA ILE A 22 -6.40 0.02 -1.77
C ILE A 22 -6.78 1.37 -2.39
N SER A 23 -8.03 1.54 -2.85
CA SER A 23 -8.48 2.72 -3.63
C SER A 23 -8.13 4.09 -3.00
N PRO A 24 -8.25 4.31 -1.66
CA PRO A 24 -7.91 5.59 -1.04
C PRO A 24 -6.43 5.97 -1.15
N TYR A 25 -5.58 4.98 -1.41
CA TYR A 25 -4.12 5.12 -1.44
C TYR A 25 -3.57 5.19 -2.87
N PHE A 26 -4.41 5.37 -3.89
CA PHE A 26 -3.97 5.56 -5.28
C PHE A 26 -4.25 6.97 -5.80
N ASP A 27 -3.31 7.51 -6.56
CA ASP A 27 -3.51 8.73 -7.35
C ASP A 27 -4.16 8.38 -8.68
N ARG A 28 -5.45 8.64 -8.81
CA ARG A 28 -6.21 8.30 -10.02
C ARG A 28 -5.79 9.13 -11.22
N CYS A 29 -5.49 10.41 -11.03
CA CYS A 29 -5.11 11.32 -12.12
C CYS A 29 -3.78 10.89 -12.72
N LYS A 30 -2.76 10.72 -11.88
CA LYS A 30 -1.44 10.28 -12.32
C LYS A 30 -1.44 8.86 -12.87
N SER A 31 -2.27 7.98 -12.29
CA SER A 31 -2.38 6.61 -12.81
C SER A 31 -3.02 6.55 -14.19
N HIS A 32 -4.01 7.39 -14.45
CA HIS A 32 -4.63 7.49 -15.76
C HIS A 32 -3.68 8.08 -16.80
N GLU A 33 -2.97 9.16 -16.44
CA GLU A 33 -2.01 9.84 -17.32
C GLU A 33 -0.85 8.92 -17.73
N THR A 34 -0.31 8.14 -16.80
CA THR A 34 0.88 7.31 -17.03
C THR A 34 0.56 5.87 -17.47
N GLY A 35 -0.69 5.43 -17.32
CA GLY A 35 -1.08 4.03 -17.49
C GLY A 35 -0.52 3.09 -16.41
N MET A 36 0.05 3.62 -15.33
CA MET A 36 0.68 2.88 -14.24
C MET A 36 -0.01 3.19 -12.91
N LEU A 37 -0.22 2.20 -12.05
CA LEU A 37 -0.77 2.41 -10.72
C LEU A 37 0.20 3.24 -9.86
N TYR A 38 -0.26 4.40 -9.40
CA TYR A 38 0.54 5.34 -8.61
C TYR A 38 0.13 5.36 -7.14
N PHE A 39 0.82 4.55 -6.33
CA PHE A 39 0.53 4.40 -4.91
C PHE A 39 1.02 5.61 -4.10
N ILE A 40 0.17 6.12 -3.21
CA ILE A 40 0.41 7.28 -2.37
C ILE A 40 0.85 6.81 -0.98
N THR A 41 2.13 6.47 -0.86
CA THR A 41 2.72 5.91 0.37
C THR A 41 2.40 6.72 1.63
N HIS A 42 2.48 8.06 1.56
CA HIS A 42 2.26 8.91 2.73
C HIS A 42 0.81 8.84 3.25
N LYS A 43 -0.18 8.59 2.38
CA LYS A 43 -1.58 8.38 2.82
C LYS A 43 -1.73 7.07 3.57
N PHE A 44 -1.12 5.99 3.07
CA PHE A 44 -1.15 4.70 3.75
C PHE A 44 -0.40 4.75 5.10
N VAL A 45 0.77 5.38 5.13
CA VAL A 45 1.51 5.58 6.40
C VAL A 45 0.69 6.41 7.39
N ARG A 46 -0.01 7.47 6.94
CA ARG A 46 -0.91 8.25 7.80
C ARG A 46 -2.04 7.38 8.36
N TYR A 47 -2.62 6.50 7.55
CA TYR A 47 -3.61 5.52 8.03
C TYR A 47 -3.03 4.63 9.14
N LEU A 48 -1.83 4.09 8.95
CA LEU A 48 -1.17 3.26 9.96
C LEU A 48 -0.91 4.01 11.26
N CYS A 49 -0.51 5.29 11.19
CA CYS A 49 -0.31 6.12 12.38
C CYS A 49 -1.63 6.31 13.15
N LEU A 50 -2.71 6.67 12.46
CA LEU A 50 -3.98 7.04 13.10
C LEU A 50 -4.82 5.83 13.55
N ASN A 51 -4.73 4.71 12.85
CA ASN A 51 -5.65 3.58 13.03
C ASN A 51 -4.96 2.29 13.47
N CYS A 52 -3.63 2.20 13.35
CA CYS A 52 -2.89 0.96 13.65
C CYS A 52 -1.81 1.15 14.72
N GLY A 53 -1.61 2.36 15.24
CA GLY A 53 -0.61 2.64 16.27
C GLY A 53 0.83 2.67 15.76
N TYR A 54 1.05 3.03 14.49
CA TYR A 54 2.40 3.22 13.98
C TYR A 54 2.98 4.58 14.43
N GLU A 55 3.86 4.56 15.42
CA GLU A 55 4.44 5.76 16.05
C GLU A 55 5.72 6.27 15.37
N ARG A 56 6.19 5.59 14.30
CA ARG A 56 7.45 5.90 13.59
C ARG A 56 8.72 5.82 14.46
N THR A 57 8.64 5.15 15.60
CA THR A 57 9.77 4.83 16.47
C THR A 57 10.57 3.63 15.94
N GLU A 58 9.96 2.81 15.08
CA GLU A 58 10.60 1.72 14.34
C GLU A 58 10.46 1.93 12.82
N PRO A 59 11.30 1.29 11.99
CA PRO A 59 11.13 1.26 10.54
C PRO A 59 9.74 0.75 10.14
N LEU A 60 9.17 1.33 9.08
CA LEU A 60 7.88 0.89 8.53
C LEU A 60 7.86 -0.61 8.20
N GLU A 61 9.00 -1.13 7.72
CA GLU A 61 9.20 -2.55 7.46
C GLU A 61 8.93 -3.41 8.70
N ASN A 62 9.56 -3.06 9.82
CA ASN A 62 9.44 -3.83 11.07
C ASN A 62 8.00 -3.80 11.57
N PHE A 63 7.37 -2.62 11.54
CA PHE A 63 5.97 -2.46 11.93
C PHE A 63 5.03 -3.31 11.06
N VAL A 64 5.18 -3.25 9.73
CA VAL A 64 4.32 -4.00 8.79
C VAL A 64 4.54 -5.51 8.92
N CYS A 65 5.80 -5.95 9.05
CA CYS A 65 6.11 -7.37 9.25
C CYS A 65 5.52 -7.91 10.55
N ARG A 66 5.59 -7.14 11.65
CA ARG A 66 5.04 -7.50 12.96
C ARG A 66 3.51 -7.48 12.99
N ARG A 67 2.89 -6.51 12.34
CA ARG A 67 1.42 -6.29 12.39
C ARG A 67 0.63 -7.13 11.40
N TYR A 68 1.22 -7.41 10.23
CA TYR A 68 0.58 -8.10 9.12
C TYR A 68 1.35 -9.37 8.75
N SER A 69 2.43 -9.25 7.99
CA SER A 69 3.34 -10.35 7.63
C SER A 69 4.54 -9.85 6.81
N PRO A 70 5.63 -10.64 6.72
CA PRO A 70 6.72 -10.37 5.78
C PRO A 70 6.26 -10.32 4.31
N GLN A 71 5.26 -11.11 3.93
CA GLN A 71 4.68 -11.09 2.59
C GLN A 71 3.96 -9.77 2.31
N ALA A 72 3.24 -9.22 3.29
CA ALA A 72 2.59 -7.91 3.17
C ALA A 72 3.61 -6.80 2.95
N TRP A 73 4.76 -6.83 3.64
CA TRP A 73 5.85 -5.86 3.39
C TRP A 73 6.45 -6.00 1.99
N LYS A 74 6.74 -7.22 1.54
CA LYS A 74 7.26 -7.46 0.18
C LYS A 74 6.31 -6.89 -0.89
N PHE A 75 5.00 -7.06 -0.70
CA PHE A 75 3.99 -6.50 -1.60
C PHE A 75 3.93 -4.97 -1.51
N LEU A 76 3.89 -4.40 -0.31
CA LEU A 76 3.87 -2.95 -0.11
C LEU A 76 5.11 -2.27 -0.72
N LYS A 77 6.29 -2.86 -0.56
CA LYS A 77 7.54 -2.37 -1.15
C LYS A 77 7.45 -2.30 -2.68
N LYS A 78 6.77 -3.25 -3.34
CA LYS A 78 6.53 -3.22 -4.80
C LYS A 78 5.54 -2.14 -5.23
N LEU A 79 4.58 -1.79 -4.37
CA LEU A 79 3.64 -0.70 -4.62
C LEU A 79 4.31 0.68 -4.49
N MET A 80 5.27 0.81 -3.58
CA MET A 80 6.02 2.04 -3.32
C MET A 80 7.06 2.37 -4.41
N GLN A 81 7.41 1.40 -5.27
CA GLN A 81 8.31 1.56 -6.42
C GLN A 81 7.53 1.96 -7.66
#